data_AF-A0A6L6B997-F1
#
_entry.id   AF-A0A6L6B997-F1
#
_cell.length_a   1.000
_cell.length_b   1.000
_cell.length_c   1.000
_cell.angle_alpha   90.00
_cell.angle_beta   90.00
_cell.angle_gamma   90.00
#
_symmetry.space_group_name_H-M   'P 1'
#
loop_
_entity.id
_entity.type
_entity.pdbx_description
1 polymer ?
#
loop_
_entity_poly.entity_id
_entity_poly.type
_entity_poly.pdbx_seq_one_letter_code
_entity_poly.pdbx_strand_id
1 'polypeptide(L)' 'RDYSRVMFAGAHDEIPDRQGRITIPQSLRTYAALEKECVVIGANTRVEIWDSTSWNQYLADREKGFADVSEEVFPGLF' A
#
# COMPACT_ATOMS: atom_id res chain seq x y z
N ARG A 1 -6.30 -8.33 19.10
CA ARG A 1 -5.72 -9.68 18.85
C ARG A 1 -6.37 -10.34 17.65
N ASP A 2 -7.69 -10.24 17.47
CA ASP A 2 -8.38 -10.91 16.37
C ASP A 2 -8.13 -10.28 14.99
N TYR A 3 -8.00 -8.94 14.92
CA TYR A 3 -7.64 -8.25 13.67
C TYR A 3 -6.32 -8.77 13.07
N SER A 4 -5.27 -8.89 13.88
CA SER A 4 -3.97 -9.43 13.45
C SER A 4 -4.09 -10.88 12.97
N ARG A 5 -4.95 -11.69 13.57
CA ARG A 5 -5.16 -13.08 13.12
C ARG A 5 -5.78 -13.13 11.74
N VAL A 6 -6.78 -12.30 11.47
CA VAL A 6 -7.41 -12.23 10.14
C VAL A 6 -6.44 -11.64 9.12
N MET A 7 -5.74 -10.57 9.48
CA MET A 7 -4.75 -9.91 8.63
C MET A 7 -3.62 -10.87 8.23
N PHE A 8 -3.05 -11.59 9.19
CA PHE A 8 -1.93 -12.51 8.94
C PHE A 8 -2.38 -13.88 8.44
N ALA A 9 -3.64 -14.30 8.66
CA ALA A 9 -4.17 -15.54 8.06
C ALA A 9 -4.23 -15.45 6.53
N GLY A 10 -4.31 -14.25 5.96
CA GLY A 10 -4.21 -14.03 4.52
C GLY A 10 -2.77 -13.90 4.00
N ALA A 11 -1.76 -13.93 4.86
CA ALA A 11 -0.37 -13.76 4.43
C ALA A 11 0.11 -14.95 3.60
N HIS A 12 0.94 -14.66 2.60
CA HIS A 12 1.48 -15.65 1.69
C HIS A 12 2.96 -15.35 1.46
N ASP A 13 3.80 -16.36 1.66
CA ASP A 13 5.22 -16.27 1.33
C ASP A 13 5.41 -16.40 -0.17
N GLU A 14 6.11 -15.45 -0.78
CA GLU A 14 6.41 -15.45 -2.20
C GLU A 14 7.89 -15.14 -2.43
N ILE A 15 8.50 -15.85 -3.37
CA ILE A 15 9.89 -15.60 -3.77
C ILE A 15 9.86 -14.93 -5.14
N PRO A 16 10.49 -13.75 -5.30
CA PRO A 16 10.60 -13.11 -6.60
C PRO A 16 11.24 -14.04 -7.62
N ASP A 17 10.74 -14.02 -8.85
CA ASP A 17 11.36 -14.77 -9.93
C ASP A 17 12.73 -14.18 -10.33
N ARG A 18 13.40 -14.81 -11.30
CA ARG A 18 14.73 -14.35 -11.76
C ARG A 18 14.75 -12.92 -12.33
N GLN A 19 13.60 -12.37 -12.69
CA GLN A 19 13.44 -11.00 -13.19
C GLN A 19 12.98 -10.04 -12.08
N GLY A 20 12.87 -10.52 -10.84
CA GLY A 20 12.42 -9.73 -9.69
C GLY A 20 10.91 -9.54 -9.62
N ARG A 21 10.12 -10.31 -10.38
CA ARG A 21 8.65 -10.20 -10.37
C ARG A 21 8.08 -11.00 -9.21
N ILE A 22 7.12 -10.42 -8.50
CA ILE A 22 6.39 -11.05 -7.40
C ILE A 22 4.99 -11.40 -7.89
N THR A 23 4.61 -12.66 -7.78
CA THR A 23 3.25 -13.10 -8.10
C THR A 23 2.34 -12.81 -6.91
N ILE A 24 1.25 -12.07 -7.12
CA ILE A 24 0.24 -11.85 -6.09
C ILE A 24 -0.81 -12.96 -6.18
N PRO A 25 -1.01 -13.79 -5.13
CA PRO A 25 -2.05 -14.79 -5.07
C PRO A 25 -3.45 -14.22 -5.35
N GLN A 26 -4.32 -15.03 -5.95
CA GLN A 26 -5.67 -14.59 -6.34
C GLN A 26 -6.49 -14.06 -5.16
N SER A 27 -6.41 -14.69 -3.99
CA SER A 27 -7.09 -14.23 -2.77
C SER A 27 -6.70 -12.81 -2.38
N LEU A 28 -5.40 -12.47 -2.46
CA LEU A 28 -4.87 -11.15 -2.13
C LEU A 28 -5.24 -10.12 -3.19
N ARG A 29 -5.27 -10.51 -4.48
CA ARG A 29 -5.79 -9.63 -5.55
C ARG A 29 -7.26 -9.30 -5.33
N THR A 30 -8.09 -10.29 -4.99
CA THR A 30 -9.51 -10.07 -4.68
C THR A 30 -9.70 -9.19 -3.46
N TYR A 31 -8.92 -9.43 -2.39
CA TYR A 31 -8.97 -8.61 -1.18
C TYR A 31 -8.66 -7.13 -1.46
N ALA A 32 -7.61 -6.86 -2.24
CA ALA A 32 -7.17 -5.50 -2.57
C ALA A 32 -7.85 -4.91 -3.82
N ALA A 33 -8.86 -5.60 -4.38
CA ALA A 33 -9.53 -5.23 -5.62
C ALA A 33 -8.57 -4.91 -6.79
N LEU A 34 -7.44 -5.64 -6.86
CA LEU A 34 -6.42 -5.43 -7.90
C LEU A 34 -6.91 -5.99 -9.23
N GLU A 35 -7.13 -5.10 -10.19
CA GLU A 35 -7.45 -5.45 -11.57
C GLU A 35 -6.22 -5.32 -12.47
N LYS A 36 -6.17 -4.28 -13.30
CA LYS A 36 -5.14 -4.10 -14.33
C LYS A 36 -4.06 -3.11 -13.95
N GLU A 37 -4.47 -1.94 -13.48
CA GLU A 37 -3.56 -0.86 -13.09
C GLU A 37 -3.38 -0.88 -11.57
N CYS A 38 -2.12 -0.85 -11.12
CA CYS A 38 -1.80 -0.80 -9.71
C CYS A 38 -0.72 0.24 -9.43
N VAL A 39 -0.70 0.72 -8.19
CA VAL A 39 0.30 1.65 -7.67
C VAL A 39 1.11 0.92 -6.60
N VAL A 40 2.42 1.09 -6.64
CA VAL A 40 3.35 0.56 -5.66
C VAL A 40 3.97 1.72 -4.90
N ILE A 41 3.83 1.74 -3.57
CA ILE A 41 4.36 2.80 -2.71
C ILE A 41 5.26 2.24 -1.61
N GLY A 42 6.23 3.05 -1.19
CA GLY A 42 7.02 2.78 0.01
C GLY A 42 6.31 3.29 1.25
N ALA A 43 6.09 2.43 2.23
CA ALA A 43 5.49 2.75 3.53
C ALA A 43 6.46 2.36 4.66
N ASN A 44 7.49 3.18 4.87
CA ASN A 44 8.56 2.96 5.84
C ASN A 44 9.27 1.60 5.63
N THR A 45 8.97 0.59 6.45
CA THR A 45 9.63 -0.73 6.42
C THR A 45 8.95 -1.74 5.50
N ARG A 46 7.92 -1.34 4.75
CA ARG A 46 7.18 -2.21 3.83
C ARG A 46 6.87 -1.50 2.52
N VAL A 47 6.54 -2.30 1.51
CA VAL A 47 5.93 -1.84 0.27
C VAL A 47 4.44 -2.13 0.34
N GLU A 48 3.62 -1.22 -0.18
CA GLU A 48 2.18 -1.43 -0.35
C GLU A 48 1.81 -1.42 -1.82
N ILE A 49 0.85 -2.27 -2.18
CA ILE A 49 0.34 -2.41 -3.53
C ILE A 49 -1.14 -2.06 -3.47
N TRP A 50 -1.54 -1.09 -4.27
CA TRP A 50 -2.88 -0.54 -4.29
C TRP A 50 -3.49 -0.66 -5.67
N ASP A 51 -4.80 -0.84 -5.76
CA ASP A 51 -5.54 -0.51 -6.97
C ASP A 51 -5.42 1.00 -7.24
N SER A 52 -5.15 1.38 -8.49
CA SER A 52 -4.89 2.77 -8.85
C SER A 52 -6.08 3.69 -8.55
N THR A 53 -7.31 3.22 -8.73
CA THR A 53 -8.51 4.02 -8.46
C THR A 53 -8.66 4.27 -6.97
N SER A 54 -8.51 3.22 -6.17
CA SER A 54 -8.59 3.24 -4.71
C SER A 54 -7.51 4.16 -4.11
N TRP A 55 -6.29 4.11 -4.65
CA TRP A 55 -5.19 5.00 -4.22
C TRP A 55 -5.49 6.47 -4.51
N ASN A 56 -6.01 6.80 -5.70
CA ASN A 56 -6.34 8.18 -6.05
C ASN A 56 -7.49 8.73 -5.18
N GLN A 57 -8.49 7.90 -4.87
CA GLN A 57 -9.56 8.28 -3.93
C GLN A 57 -9.00 8.54 -2.53
N TYR A 58 -8.15 7.63 -2.04
CA TYR A 58 -7.47 7.78 -0.75
C TYR A 58 -6.68 9.09 -0.66
N LEU A 59 -5.94 9.44 -1.72
CA LEU A 59 -5.21 10.71 -1.79
C LEU A 59 -6.14 11.91 -1.78
N ALA A 60 -7.18 11.92 -2.62
CA ALA A 60 -8.13 13.03 -2.70
C ALA A 60 -8.86 13.28 -1.36
N ASP A 61 -9.23 12.21 -0.64
CA ASP A 61 -9.88 12.31 0.67
C ASP A 61 -8.93 12.85 1.75
N ARG A 62 -7.63 12.62 1.60
CA ARG A 62 -6.61 12.98 2.60
C ARG A 62 -5.79 14.21 2.27
N GLU A 63 -5.91 14.74 1.06
CA GLU A 63 -5.20 15.94 0.58
C GLU A 63 -5.37 17.12 1.54
N LYS A 64 -6.59 17.29 2.12
CA LYS A 64 -6.87 18.32 3.13
C LYS A 64 -6.05 18.15 4.41
N GLY A 65 -5.85 16.92 4.88
CA GLY A 65 -5.11 16.65 6.11
C GLY A 65 -3.59 16.71 5.92
N PHE A 66 -3.08 16.47 4.72
CA PHE A 66 -1.64 16.57 4.43
C PHE A 66 -1.18 18.03 4.25
N ALA A 67 -2.03 18.91 3.72
CA ALA A 67 -1.74 20.33 3.65
C ALA A 67 -1.48 20.92 5.05
N ASP A 68 -2.31 20.57 6.03
CA ASP A 68 -2.17 21.01 7.43
C ASP A 68 -0.91 20.47 8.11
N VAL A 69 -0.49 19.23 7.79
CA VAL A 69 0.74 18.61 8.36
C VAL A 69 2.03 19.18 7.73
N SER A 70 1.97 19.63 6.47
CA SER A 70 3.14 20.18 5.77
C SER A 70 3.65 21.50 6.37
N GLU A 71 2.79 22.26 7.06
CA GLU A 71 3.19 23.51 7.73
C GLU A 71 3.91 23.26 9.06
N GLU A 72 3.62 22.17 9.78
CA GLU A 72 4.21 21.88 11.09
C GLU A 72 5.55 21.13 11.03
N VAL A 73 5.77 20.35 9.97
CA VAL A 73 6.90 19.42 9.91
C VAL A 73 7.85 19.85 8.80
N PHE A 74 8.74 20.83 9.03
CA PHE A 74 10.15 20.83 8.55
C PHE A 74 10.93 22.08 9.04
N PRO A 75 11.32 22.18 10.33
CA PRO A 75 12.51 22.94 10.70
C PRO A 75 13.74 22.03 10.56
N GLY A 76 14.59 22.27 9.54
CA GLY A 76 15.97 21.77 9.52
C GLY A 76 16.34 20.69 8.51
N LEU A 77 15.67 20.60 7.35
CA LEU A 77 16.16 19.81 6.21
C LEU A 77 16.77 20.71 5.12
N PHE A 78 17.75 21.52 5.51
CA PHE A 78 18.90 21.99 4.72
C PHE A 78 20.07 22.26 5.67
#